data_AF-A0A1X7T0L1-F1
#
_entry.id   AF-A0A1X7T0L1-F1
#
_cell.length_a   1.000
_cell.length_b   1.000
_cell.length_c   1.000
_cell.angle_alpha   90.00
_cell.angle_beta   90.00
_cell.angle_gamma   90.00
#
_symmetry.space_group_name_H-M   'P 1'
#
loop_
_entity.id
_entity.type
_entity.pdbx_description
1 polymer ?
#
loop_
_entity_poly.entity_id
_entity_poly.type
_entity_poly.pdbx_seq_one_letter_code
_entity_poly.pdbx_strand_id
1 'polypeptide(L)'
;TLTIKDLVDIIRVLKDGNFQTTKWLNLGLYLGLIHNDLKVIETNYPRDAERCLRECLAKWLTDDIEATWNKLTIAVGEVGETSVAEYIHV
;
A
#
# COMPACT_ATOMS: atom_id res chain seq x y z
N THR A 1 -0.61 1.16 -16.03
CA THR A 1 0.12 1.70 -14.87
C THR A 1 -0.86 2.47 -14.01
N LEU A 2 -0.69 2.40 -12.70
CA LEU A 2 -1.47 3.14 -11.72
C LEU A 2 -0.80 4.49 -11.48
N THR A 3 -1.61 5.47 -11.12
CA THR A 3 -1.20 6.84 -10.83
C THR A 3 -1.84 7.30 -9.54
N ILE A 4 -1.48 8.48 -9.06
CA ILE A 4 -2.11 9.08 -7.88
C ILE A 4 -3.65 9.20 -7.98
N LYS A 5 -4.21 9.23 -9.20
CA LYS A 5 -5.67 9.27 -9.42
C LYS A 5 -6.36 7.98 -9.00
N ASP A 6 -5.64 6.86 -8.97
CA ASP A 6 -6.15 5.52 -8.64
C ASP A 6 -6.10 5.25 -7.13
N LEU A 7 -5.57 6.17 -6.32
CA LEU A 7 -5.38 5.99 -4.88
C LEU A 7 -6.69 5.61 -4.16
N VAL A 8 -7.80 6.26 -4.50
CA VAL A 8 -9.10 6.00 -3.86
C VAL A 8 -9.60 4.59 -4.18
N ASP A 9 -9.45 4.15 -5.43
CA ASP A 9 -9.87 2.81 -5.83
C ASP A 9 -9.02 1.72 -5.18
N ILE A 10 -7.70 1.93 -5.06
CA ILE A 10 -6.80 1.01 -4.35
C ILE A 10 -7.16 0.90 -2.87
N ILE A 11 -7.43 2.03 -2.21
CA ILE A 11 -7.86 2.03 -0.80
C ILE A 11 -9.17 1.28 -0.64
N ARG A 12 -10.13 1.47 -1.55
CA ARG A 12 -11.40 0.72 -1.51
C ARG A 12 -11.15 -0.77 -1.65
N VAL A 13 -10.35 -1.21 -2.63
CA VAL A 13 -10.05 -2.63 -2.85
C VAL A 13 -9.37 -3.25 -1.63
N LEU A 14 -8.37 -2.59 -1.03
CA LEU A 14 -7.71 -3.11 0.17
C LEU A 14 -8.68 -3.19 1.36
N LYS A 15 -9.56 -2.21 1.51
CA LYS A 15 -10.57 -2.20 2.58
C LYS A 15 -11.61 -3.30 2.40
N ASP A 16 -12.13 -3.47 1.19
CA ASP A 16 -13.12 -4.50 0.87
C ASP A 16 -12.52 -5.91 1.03
N GLY A 17 -11.22 -6.05 0.76
CA GLY A 17 -10.44 -7.27 1.06
C GLY A 17 -10.12 -7.49 2.54
N ASN A 18 -10.44 -6.54 3.44
CA ASN A 18 -10.09 -6.54 4.86
C ASN A 18 -8.58 -6.51 5.16
N PHE A 19 -7.80 -5.78 4.35
CA PHE A 19 -6.38 -5.59 4.59
C PHE A 19 -6.07 -5.01 5.98
N GLN A 20 -5.14 -5.64 6.70
CA GLN A 20 -4.68 -5.15 8.00
C GLN A 20 -3.82 -3.89 7.85
N THR A 21 -4.39 -2.71 8.11
CA THR A 21 -3.72 -1.42 7.93
C THR A 21 -2.43 -1.27 8.74
N THR A 22 -2.28 -2.00 9.86
CA THR A 22 -1.03 -2.04 10.65
C THR A 22 0.17 -2.60 9.89
N LYS A 23 -0.05 -3.32 8.77
CA LYS A 23 1.01 -3.86 7.90
C LYS A 23 1.54 -2.85 6.86
N TRP A 24 1.05 -1.62 6.86
CA TRP A 24 1.41 -0.59 5.87
C TRP A 24 2.93 -0.40 5.69
N LEU A 25 3.71 -0.49 6.76
CA LEU A 25 5.15 -0.28 6.70
C LEU A 25 5.83 -1.40 5.90
N ASN A 26 5.49 -2.65 6.16
CA ASN A 26 6.00 -3.78 5.39
C ASN A 26 5.51 -3.74 3.95
N LEU A 27 4.24 -3.37 3.73
CA LEU A 27 3.69 -3.20 2.39
C LEU A 27 4.51 -2.17 1.60
N GLY A 28 4.81 -1.02 2.20
CA GLY A 28 5.65 0.01 1.58
C GLY A 28 7.03 -0.50 1.17
N LEU A 29 7.67 -1.33 2.01
CA LEU A 29 8.97 -1.93 1.69
C LEU A 29 8.87 -2.88 0.47
N TYR A 30 7.85 -3.74 0.41
CA TYR A 30 7.63 -4.63 -0.73
C TYR A 30 7.22 -3.90 -2.02
N LEU A 31 6.60 -2.72 -1.89
CA LEU A 31 6.34 -1.80 -2.99
C LEU A 31 7.59 -1.03 -3.45
N GLY A 32 8.73 -1.23 -2.80
CA GLY A 32 10.01 -0.62 -3.16
C GLY A 32 10.24 0.79 -2.60
N LEU A 33 9.41 1.25 -1.65
CA LEU A 33 9.65 2.53 -0.98
C LEU A 33 10.86 2.43 -0.05
N ILE A 34 11.66 3.50 -0.01
CA ILE A 34 12.80 3.56 0.89
C ILE A 34 12.36 3.68 2.35
N HIS A 35 13.05 2.98 3.25
CA HIS A 35 12.71 2.93 4.67
C HIS A 35 12.62 4.33 5.32
N ASN A 36 13.48 5.27 4.92
CA ASN A 36 13.46 6.63 5.48
C ASN A 36 12.15 7.36 5.21
N ASP A 37 11.57 7.18 4.02
CA ASP A 37 10.29 7.80 3.67
C ASP A 37 9.14 7.22 4.50
N LEU A 38 9.17 5.91 4.74
CA LEU A 38 8.22 5.23 5.61
C LEU A 38 8.36 5.74 7.06
N LYS A 39 9.58 5.92 7.57
CA LYS A 39 9.80 6.51 8.91
C LYS A 39 9.28 7.94 9.01
N VAL A 40 9.38 8.74 7.95
CA VAL A 40 8.78 10.08 7.91
C VAL A 40 7.26 10.00 7.98
N ILE A 41 6.63 9.10 7.22
CA ILE A 41 5.18 8.87 7.28
C ILE A 41 4.74 8.47 8.70
N GLU A 42 5.43 7.50 9.32
CA GLU A 42 5.14 7.04 10.69
C GLU A 42 5.24 8.16 11.72
N THR A 43 6.25 9.02 11.57
CA THR A 43 6.50 10.14 12.49
C THR A 43 5.45 11.24 12.35
N ASN A 44 4.98 11.51 11.12
CA ASN A 44 3.95 12.50 10.87
C ASN A 44 2.56 12.07 11.36
N TYR A 45 2.30 10.76 11.38
CA TYR A 45 0.98 10.19 11.69
C TYR A 45 1.08 9.09 12.76
N PRO A 46 1.57 9.43 13.96
CA PRO A 46 1.78 8.43 15.00
C PRO A 46 0.44 7.82 15.42
N ARG A 47 0.39 6.49 15.47
CA ARG A 47 -0.79 5.68 15.87
C ARG A 47 -1.99 5.76 14.91
N ASP A 48 -1.85 6.37 13.73
CA ASP A 48 -2.88 6.43 12.71
C ASP A 48 -2.50 5.53 11.51
N ALA A 49 -2.66 4.21 11.69
CA ALA A 49 -2.27 3.22 10.68
C ALA A 49 -3.04 3.36 9.37
N GLU A 50 -4.30 3.81 9.41
CA GLU A 50 -5.09 4.07 8.20
C GLU A 50 -4.50 5.24 7.41
N ARG A 51 -4.15 6.34 8.08
CA ARG A 51 -3.48 7.46 7.43
C ARG A 51 -2.09 7.08 6.94
N CYS A 52 -1.30 6.34 7.71
CA CYS A 52 0.00 5.86 7.24
C CYS A 52 -0.12 4.99 5.98
N LEU A 53 -1.12 4.09 5.92
CA LEU A 53 -1.37 3.29 4.72
C LEU A 53 -1.70 4.18 3.51
N ARG A 54 -2.59 5.16 3.67
CA ARG A 54 -2.95 6.08 2.59
C ARG A 54 -1.74 6.84 2.05
N GLU A 55 -0.89 7.36 2.93
CA GLU A 55 0.28 8.16 2.55
C GLU A 55 1.39 7.28 1.94
N CYS A 56 1.53 6.06 2.43
CA CYS A 56 2.40 5.04 1.83
C CYS A 56 1.99 4.75 0.39
N LEU A 57 0.70 4.48 0.14
CA LEU A 57 0.18 4.22 -1.20
C LEU A 57 0.29 5.45 -2.11
N ALA A 58 -0.03 6.63 -1.60
CA ALA A 58 0.09 7.89 -2.34
C ALA A 58 1.54 8.12 -2.80
N LYS A 59 2.50 7.84 -1.92
CA LYS A 59 3.92 7.97 -2.22
C LYS A 59 4.39 6.94 -3.25
N TRP A 60 4.01 5.67 -3.08
CA TRP A 60 4.29 4.64 -4.08
C TRP A 60 3.76 5.02 -5.48
N LEU A 61 2.50 5.48 -5.57
CA LEU A 61 1.89 5.89 -6.85
C LEU A 61 2.50 7.15 -7.47
N THR A 62 3.23 7.94 -6.68
CA THR A 62 3.91 9.15 -7.15
C THR A 62 5.33 8.82 -7.62
N ASP A 63 6.02 7.94 -6.91
CA ASP A 63 7.44 7.64 -7.13
C ASP A 63 7.65 6.50 -8.16
N ASP A 64 6.75 5.52 -8.24
CA ASP A 64 6.87 4.35 -9.14
C ASP A 64 6.06 4.53 -10.44
N ILE A 65 6.76 4.88 -11.52
CA ILE A 65 6.16 5.01 -12.86
C ILE A 65 5.65 3.69 -13.44
N GLU A 66 6.07 2.56 -12.86
CA GLU A 66 5.66 1.21 -13.22
C GLU A 66 4.69 0.61 -12.19
N ALA A 67 4.04 1.44 -11.37
CA ALA A 67 3.01 0.98 -10.45
C ALA A 67 1.90 0.22 -11.20
N THR A 68 1.53 -0.96 -10.71
CA THR A 68 0.49 -1.81 -11.31
C THR A 68 -0.26 -2.60 -10.23
N TRP A 69 -1.47 -3.06 -10.55
CA TRP A 69 -2.21 -3.99 -9.69
C TRP A 69 -1.43 -5.28 -9.41
N ASN A 70 -0.63 -5.76 -10.38
CA ASN A 70 0.21 -6.94 -10.19
C ASN A 70 1.30 -6.70 -9.13
N LYS A 71 2.01 -5.56 -9.19
CA LYS A 71 2.98 -5.18 -8.14
C LYS A 71 2.31 -5.09 -6.77
N LEU A 72 1.13 -4.45 -6.70
CA LEU A 72 0.38 -4.36 -5.44
C LEU A 72 -0.02 -5.74 -4.92
N THR A 73 -0.54 -6.62 -5.78
CA THR A 73 -0.94 -7.98 -5.39
C THR A 73 0.24 -8.75 -4.83
N ILE A 74 1.38 -8.76 -5.53
CA ILE A 74 2.59 -9.45 -5.07
C ILE A 74 2.99 -8.91 -3.69
N ALA A 75 3.08 -7.59 -3.53
CA ALA A 75 3.46 -6.98 -2.26
C ALA A 75 2.48 -7.31 -1.11
N VAL A 76 1.17 -7.34 -1.39
CA VAL A 76 0.14 -7.74 -0.43
C VAL A 76 0.28 -9.23 -0.05
N GLY A 77 0.60 -10.10 -1.01
CA GLY A 77 0.89 -11.51 -0.76
C GLY A 77 2.13 -11.70 0.13
N GLU A 78 3.20 -10.94 -0.15
CA GLU A 78 4.46 -11.00 0.60
C GLU A 78 4.33 -10.54 2.06
N VAL A 79 3.39 -9.62 2.38
CA VAL A 79 3.07 -9.27 3.79
C VAL A 79 2.16 -10.29 4.48
N GLY A 80 1.86 -11.41 3.83
CA GLY A 80 1.04 -12.51 4.35
C GLY A 80 -0.46 -12.22 4.32
N GLU A 81 -0.92 -11.26 3.53
CA GLU A 81 -2.35 -10.96 3.31
C GLU A 81 -2.85 -11.69 2.06
N THR A 82 -2.69 -13.01 2.01
CA THR A 82 -2.96 -13.82 0.80
C THR A 82 -4.40 -13.73 0.35
N SER A 83 -5.38 -13.67 1.27
CA SER A 83 -6.79 -13.50 0.93
C SER A 83 -7.09 -12.13 0.29
N VAL A 84 -6.37 -11.08 0.69
CA VAL A 84 -6.48 -9.75 0.09
C VAL A 84 -5.86 -9.74 -1.30
N ALA A 85 -4.71 -10.41 -1.46
CA ALA A 85 -4.05 -10.58 -2.75
C ALA A 85 -4.97 -11.29 -3.76
N GLU A 86 -5.64 -12.37 -3.34
CA GLU A 86 -6.66 -13.06 -4.14
C GLU A 86 -7.84 -12.16 -4.48
N TYR A 87 -8.28 -11.30 -3.54
CA TYR A 87 -9.36 -10.35 -3.79
C TYR A 87 -9.02 -9.27 -4.83
N ILE A 88 -7.76 -8.83 -4.89
CA ILE A 88 -7.30 -7.88 -5.92
C ILE A 88 -7.35 -8.51 -7.33
N HIS A 89 -7.24 -9.84 -7.43
CA HIS A 89 -7.22 -10.59 -8.69
C HIS A 89 -8.62 -10.87 -9.30
N VAL A 90 -9.68 -10.31 -8.72
CA VAL A 90 -11.08 -10.50 -9.18
C VAL A 90 -11.49 -9.44 -10.20
#